data_AF-A0AA86PL87-F1
#
_entry.id   AF-A0AA86PL87-F1
#
_cell.length_a   1.000
_cell.length_b   1.000
_cell.length_c   1.000
_cell.angle_alpha   90.00
_cell.angle_beta   90.00
_cell.angle_gamma   90.00
#
_symmetry.space_group_name_H-M   'P 1'
#
loop_
_entity.id
_entity.type
_entity.pdbx_description
1 polymer ?
#
loop_
_entity_poly.entity_id
_entity_poly.type
_entity_poly.pdbx_seq_one_letter_code
_entity_poly.pdbx_strand_id
1 'polypeptide(L)'
;MQPEHLPNQNPTQQVTNQLQEQSNFVFNTQVVNETQNNDFKYLESQKIQKLKFLNCEEEIPNLNSEYVKELSIQNCNIKSLKEFRLNNLTSLTFSKGKLALNNDNLTQELNQFTKLKQLSLNGWKIDIGHIQLENLTKISLINCGLTQVDALRSNSNLEEVDLSVNHGMDVSALQYITKLKRLQLERCNLVNINGLKSLSKLEELNLYHNCNIDITPLQYLTKLINLNLRFCGLKNVDALRPLINIQELLIPSNEIIFIQPLEEMKQLYKLDADENMIQDILTINQLPNFRYFYFGDQLQLNTEQLKEATQLRNINFPITSLRQIQKQTVRFQSLRSNIHQQIEITIQKQCDNQQQFIFQVCSLLQTLNIRESQQ
;
A
#
# COMPACT_ATOMS: atom_id res chain seq x y z
N MET A 1 62.47 7.66 -22.44
CA MET A 1 61.07 7.65 -21.97
C MET A 1 60.41 6.44 -22.61
N GLN A 2 60.35 5.33 -21.86
CA GLN A 2 59.57 4.15 -22.19
C GLN A 2 58.10 4.43 -21.84
N PRO A 3 57.11 3.92 -22.61
CA PRO A 3 55.75 3.80 -22.12
C PRO A 3 55.59 2.50 -21.33
N GLU A 4 55.08 2.61 -20.10
CA GLU A 4 54.78 1.51 -19.20
C GLU A 4 53.61 0.65 -19.69
N HIS A 5 53.80 -0.67 -19.65
CA HIS A 5 52.75 -1.67 -19.79
C HIS A 5 51.86 -1.70 -18.53
N LEU A 6 50.57 -1.37 -18.65
CA LEU A 6 49.55 -1.82 -17.71
C LEU A 6 48.98 -3.18 -18.16
N PRO A 7 48.77 -4.14 -17.23
CA PRO A 7 48.32 -5.48 -17.58
C PRO A 7 46.83 -5.49 -17.95
N ASN A 8 46.55 -6.18 -19.05
CA ASN A 8 45.22 -6.46 -19.56
C ASN A 8 44.48 -7.41 -18.57
N GLN A 9 43.63 -6.87 -17.69
CA GLN A 9 42.76 -7.68 -16.84
C GLN A 9 41.46 -8.00 -17.58
N ASN A 10 41.16 -9.29 -17.70
CA ASN A 10 39.98 -9.83 -18.39
C ASN A 10 38.67 -9.27 -17.77
N PRO A 11 37.69 -8.81 -18.58
CA PRO A 11 36.39 -8.34 -18.09
C PRO A 11 35.64 -9.37 -17.25
N THR A 12 35.90 -10.66 -17.48
CA THR A 12 35.35 -11.81 -16.76
C THR A 12 35.75 -11.87 -15.28
N GLN A 13 36.89 -11.27 -14.90
CA GLN A 13 37.36 -11.23 -13.50
C GLN A 13 36.73 -10.09 -12.68
N GLN A 14 36.34 -8.98 -13.32
CA GLN A 14 35.62 -7.91 -12.63
C GLN A 14 34.16 -8.29 -12.34
N VAL A 15 33.52 -9.04 -13.25
CA VAL A 15 32.15 -9.54 -13.03
C VAL A 15 32.12 -10.57 -11.90
N THR A 16 33.13 -11.44 -11.77
CA THR A 16 33.14 -12.51 -10.75
C THR A 16 33.37 -12.00 -9.32
N ASN A 17 34.12 -10.91 -9.12
CA ASN A 17 34.43 -10.40 -7.78
C ASN A 17 33.38 -9.45 -7.18
N GLN A 18 32.41 -8.94 -7.96
CA GLN A 18 31.25 -8.21 -7.43
C GLN A 18 30.06 -9.12 -7.07
N LEU A 19 30.14 -10.42 -7.38
CA LEU A 19 29.01 -11.35 -7.33
C LEU A 19 28.97 -12.27 -6.10
N GLN A 20 29.97 -12.23 -5.21
CA GLN A 20 30.01 -13.15 -4.07
C GLN A 20 29.04 -12.79 -2.91
N GLU A 21 28.32 -11.66 -2.98
CA GLU A 21 27.43 -11.24 -1.88
C GLU A 21 26.00 -10.81 -2.27
N GLN A 22 25.58 -10.87 -3.55
CA GLN A 22 24.27 -10.31 -3.92
C GLN A 22 23.17 -11.38 -4.09
N SER A 23 22.35 -11.52 -3.05
CA SER A 23 21.09 -12.28 -3.00
C SER A 23 19.99 -11.81 -3.96
N ASN A 24 20.31 -10.98 -4.96
CA ASN A 24 19.37 -10.44 -5.95
C ASN A 24 20.07 -10.40 -7.31
N PHE A 25 19.84 -11.41 -8.16
CA PHE A 25 20.35 -11.35 -9.53
C PHE A 25 19.34 -10.60 -10.42
N VAL A 26 19.83 -9.59 -11.16
CA VAL A 26 19.06 -8.85 -12.18
C VAL A 26 19.53 -9.35 -13.54
N PHE A 27 18.63 -9.86 -14.36
CA PHE A 27 18.94 -10.44 -15.67
C PHE A 27 18.27 -9.59 -16.75
N ASN A 28 19.06 -8.81 -17.49
CA ASN A 28 18.58 -7.97 -18.59
C ASN A 28 18.96 -8.63 -19.92
N THR A 29 17.98 -8.87 -20.81
CA THR A 29 18.19 -9.69 -22.02
C THR A 29 19.07 -9.06 -23.11
N GLN A 30 19.55 -7.82 -22.97
CA GLN A 30 20.52 -7.26 -23.94
C GLN A 30 21.82 -8.08 -24.06
N VAL A 31 22.10 -8.98 -23.11
CA VAL A 31 23.27 -9.87 -23.10
C VAL A 31 23.00 -11.23 -23.79
N VAL A 32 21.75 -11.58 -24.10
CA VAL A 32 21.38 -12.94 -24.58
C VAL A 32 21.63 -13.14 -26.08
N ASN A 33 21.73 -12.06 -26.86
CA ASN A 33 21.95 -12.19 -28.31
C ASN A 33 23.33 -12.75 -28.70
N GLU A 34 24.29 -12.85 -27.78
CA GLU A 34 25.60 -13.46 -28.03
C GLU A 34 25.69 -14.94 -27.65
N THR A 35 24.66 -15.50 -26.99
CA THR A 35 24.62 -16.91 -26.62
C THR A 35 23.43 -17.60 -27.26
N GLN A 36 23.64 -18.19 -28.45
CA GLN A 36 22.72 -19.13 -29.10
C GLN A 36 22.50 -20.44 -28.31
N ASN A 37 22.54 -20.41 -26.99
CA ASN A 37 22.20 -21.54 -26.13
C ASN A 37 21.25 -21.06 -25.02
N ASN A 38 19.99 -21.42 -25.19
CA ASN A 38 18.84 -21.30 -24.28
C ASN A 38 19.01 -21.99 -22.91
N ASP A 39 20.24 -22.22 -22.45
CA ASP A 39 20.52 -22.91 -21.21
C ASP A 39 20.96 -21.89 -20.17
N PHE A 40 20.06 -21.57 -19.25
CA PHE A 40 20.41 -20.96 -17.96
C PHE A 40 21.26 -21.89 -17.06
N LYS A 41 22.16 -22.70 -17.65
CA LYS A 41 23.22 -23.47 -16.95
C LYS A 41 24.00 -22.61 -15.96
N TYR A 42 24.09 -21.31 -16.23
CA TYR A 42 24.66 -20.35 -15.30
C TYR A 42 23.88 -20.28 -13.98
N LEU A 43 22.55 -20.14 -14.01
CA LEU A 43 21.72 -20.11 -12.79
C LEU A 43 21.93 -21.36 -11.95
N GLU A 44 22.01 -22.50 -12.62
CA GLU A 44 22.22 -23.80 -11.98
C GLU A 44 23.63 -23.93 -11.39
N SER A 45 24.66 -23.53 -12.14
CA SER A 45 26.05 -23.56 -11.67
C SER A 45 26.30 -22.66 -10.46
N GLN A 46 25.59 -21.52 -10.41
CA GLN A 46 25.70 -20.53 -9.34
C GLN A 46 24.69 -20.75 -8.20
N LYS A 47 23.83 -21.77 -8.30
CA LYS A 47 22.80 -22.10 -7.30
C LYS A 47 21.92 -20.91 -6.93
N ILE A 48 21.53 -20.12 -7.94
CA ILE A 48 20.76 -18.88 -7.74
C ILE A 48 19.38 -19.21 -7.18
N GLN A 49 19.03 -18.61 -6.04
CA GLN A 49 17.73 -18.84 -5.38
C GLN A 49 16.69 -17.76 -5.69
N LYS A 50 17.12 -16.54 -6.05
CA LYS A 50 16.25 -15.39 -6.26
C LYS A 50 16.58 -14.67 -7.56
N LEU A 51 15.62 -14.62 -8.47
CA LEU A 51 15.69 -13.91 -9.74
C LEU A 51 14.59 -12.86 -9.77
N LYS A 52 14.87 -11.63 -9.34
CA LYS A 52 13.81 -10.63 -9.07
C LYS A 52 13.37 -9.79 -10.26
N PHE A 53 14.15 -9.79 -11.34
CA PHE A 53 13.91 -8.90 -12.47
C PHE A 53 14.41 -9.57 -13.74
N LEU A 54 13.72 -10.63 -14.15
CA LEU A 54 13.85 -11.12 -15.50
C LEU A 54 13.07 -10.18 -16.42
N ASN A 55 13.80 -9.39 -17.19
CA ASN A 55 13.24 -8.43 -18.13
C ASN A 55 13.58 -8.85 -19.55
N CYS A 56 12.57 -9.26 -20.32
CA CYS A 56 12.72 -9.76 -21.69
C CYS A 56 11.86 -8.92 -22.63
N GLU A 57 12.46 -8.17 -23.54
CA GLU A 57 11.70 -7.49 -24.60
C GLU A 57 11.12 -8.49 -25.63
N GLU A 58 11.71 -9.69 -25.70
CA GLU A 58 11.26 -10.81 -26.53
C GLU A 58 10.59 -11.92 -25.69
N GLU A 59 10.28 -13.05 -26.33
CA GLU A 59 9.68 -14.22 -25.67
C GLU A 59 10.59 -14.75 -24.56
N ILE A 60 9.99 -15.18 -23.43
CA ILE A 60 10.80 -15.71 -22.32
C ILE A 60 11.44 -17.03 -22.73
N PRO A 61 12.78 -17.16 -22.70
CA PRO A 61 13.45 -18.43 -22.94
C PRO A 61 13.10 -19.47 -21.86
N ASN A 62 13.23 -20.75 -22.18
CA ASN A 62 12.95 -21.84 -21.25
C ASN A 62 13.79 -21.71 -19.96
N LEU A 63 13.12 -21.63 -18.80
CA LEU A 63 13.77 -21.49 -17.49
C LEU A 63 13.81 -22.84 -16.77
N ASN A 64 14.99 -23.41 -16.57
CA ASN A 64 15.18 -24.65 -15.82
C ASN A 64 16.17 -24.43 -14.67
N SER A 65 15.73 -24.68 -13.42
CA SER A 65 16.62 -24.70 -12.26
C SER A 65 16.00 -25.39 -11.04
N GLU A 66 16.82 -26.14 -10.30
CA GLU A 66 16.43 -26.73 -9.03
C GLU A 66 16.59 -25.77 -7.84
N TYR A 67 17.35 -24.67 -7.99
CA TYR A 67 17.67 -23.77 -6.88
C TYR A 67 16.74 -22.56 -6.77
N VAL A 68 16.13 -22.13 -7.88
CA VAL A 68 15.29 -20.93 -7.92
C VAL A 68 14.03 -21.13 -7.08
N LYS A 69 13.87 -20.27 -6.08
CA LYS A 69 12.71 -20.21 -5.16
C LYS A 69 11.85 -18.98 -5.36
N GLU A 70 12.44 -17.88 -5.82
CA GLU A 70 11.75 -16.62 -6.08
C GLU A 70 12.06 -16.17 -7.50
N LEU A 71 11.00 -15.97 -8.31
CA LEU A 71 11.10 -15.49 -9.67
C LEU A 71 10.16 -14.29 -9.84
N SER A 72 10.70 -13.18 -10.33
CA SER A 72 9.92 -12.01 -10.72
C SER A 72 10.27 -11.63 -12.15
N ILE A 73 9.22 -11.57 -12.96
CA ILE A 73 9.25 -11.39 -14.41
C ILE A 73 8.56 -10.07 -14.72
N GLN A 74 9.20 -9.22 -15.52
CA GLN A 74 8.70 -7.90 -15.85
C GLN A 74 8.89 -7.59 -17.33
N ASN A 75 7.92 -6.91 -17.93
CA ASN A 75 7.89 -6.50 -19.34
C ASN A 75 8.07 -7.64 -20.36
N CYS A 76 7.90 -8.90 -19.96
CA CYS A 76 8.07 -10.04 -20.85
C CYS A 76 6.81 -10.36 -21.65
N ASN A 77 7.01 -10.85 -22.87
CA ASN A 77 5.96 -11.52 -23.63
C ASN A 77 5.92 -13.01 -23.26
N ILE A 78 4.82 -13.45 -22.65
CA ILE A 78 4.65 -14.83 -22.19
C ILE A 78 3.65 -15.54 -23.11
N LYS A 79 4.15 -16.53 -23.85
CA LYS A 79 3.33 -17.44 -24.65
C LYS A 79 3.01 -18.75 -23.95
N SER A 80 3.85 -19.20 -23.02
CA SER A 80 3.62 -20.39 -22.19
C SER A 80 4.60 -20.45 -21.03
N LEU A 81 4.20 -21.07 -19.93
CA LEU A 81 5.02 -21.46 -18.80
C LEU A 81 5.35 -22.96 -18.82
N LYS A 82 4.85 -23.76 -19.78
CA LYS A 82 5.02 -25.23 -19.82
C LYS A 82 6.48 -25.68 -19.84
N GLU A 83 7.35 -24.87 -20.42
CA GLU A 83 8.76 -25.17 -20.54
C GLU A 83 9.57 -24.75 -19.30
N PHE A 84 8.94 -24.11 -18.31
CA PHE A 84 9.61 -23.73 -17.08
C PHE A 84 9.70 -24.95 -16.16
N ARG A 85 10.92 -25.33 -15.80
CA ARG A 85 11.22 -26.44 -14.90
C ARG A 85 11.80 -25.86 -13.60
N LEU A 86 10.91 -25.35 -12.75
CA LEU A 86 11.26 -24.66 -11.49
C LEU A 86 10.66 -25.38 -10.27
N ASN A 87 11.19 -26.56 -9.97
CA ASN A 87 10.60 -27.53 -9.04
C ASN A 87 10.56 -27.09 -7.57
N ASN A 88 11.28 -26.01 -7.22
CA ASN A 88 11.35 -25.44 -5.87
C ASN A 88 10.82 -24.00 -5.80
N LEU A 89 10.11 -23.55 -6.84
CA LEU A 89 9.55 -22.21 -6.88
C LEU A 89 8.48 -22.03 -5.79
N THR A 90 8.68 -21.01 -4.95
CA THR A 90 7.80 -20.65 -3.83
C THR A 90 7.17 -19.28 -4.00
N SER A 91 7.79 -18.40 -4.79
CA SER A 91 7.27 -17.07 -5.12
C SER A 91 7.41 -16.81 -6.61
N LEU A 92 6.31 -16.42 -7.24
CA LEU A 92 6.26 -16.06 -8.65
C LEU A 92 5.51 -14.74 -8.80
N THR A 93 6.19 -13.75 -9.35
CA THR A 93 5.64 -12.42 -9.58
C THR A 93 5.72 -12.10 -11.07
N PHE A 94 4.59 -11.74 -11.65
CA PHE A 94 4.52 -11.05 -12.91
C PHE A 94 4.10 -9.62 -12.63
N SER A 95 4.83 -8.65 -13.18
CA SER A 95 4.45 -7.25 -13.09
C SER A 95 4.75 -6.55 -14.40
N LYS A 96 3.71 -6.01 -15.03
CA LYS A 96 3.78 -5.31 -16.34
C LYS A 96 4.22 -6.26 -17.48
N GLY A 97 3.49 -6.27 -18.58
CA GLY A 97 3.80 -7.13 -19.72
C GLY A 97 2.68 -7.12 -20.76
N LYS A 98 2.95 -7.65 -21.95
CA LYS A 98 1.91 -7.93 -22.95
C LYS A 98 1.62 -9.44 -22.92
N LEU A 99 0.36 -9.78 -22.65
CA LEU A 99 -0.14 -11.13 -22.87
C LEU A 99 -0.34 -11.34 -24.37
N ALA A 100 0.47 -12.21 -24.98
CA ALA A 100 0.13 -12.82 -26.27
C ALA A 100 -0.78 -14.04 -26.10
N LEU A 101 -0.94 -14.54 -24.87
CA LEU A 101 -1.81 -15.66 -24.51
C LEU A 101 -3.26 -15.25 -24.34
N ASN A 102 -4.18 -16.12 -24.73
CA ASN A 102 -5.50 -16.16 -24.13
C ASN A 102 -5.35 -16.53 -22.64
N ASN A 103 -6.01 -15.78 -21.77
CA ASN A 103 -5.79 -15.80 -20.33
C ASN A 103 -5.92 -17.19 -19.67
N ASP A 104 -6.77 -18.06 -20.23
CA ASP A 104 -7.13 -19.36 -19.66
C ASP A 104 -5.97 -20.36 -19.66
N ASN A 105 -5.07 -20.27 -20.66
CA ASN A 105 -3.93 -21.18 -20.75
C ASN A 105 -2.88 -20.88 -19.69
N LEU A 106 -2.67 -19.60 -19.34
CA LEU A 106 -1.69 -19.21 -18.34
C LEU A 106 -2.05 -19.76 -16.96
N THR A 107 -3.32 -19.65 -16.56
CA THR A 107 -3.76 -20.06 -15.21
C THR A 107 -3.75 -21.57 -15.02
N GLN A 108 -3.98 -22.34 -16.08
CA GLN A 108 -3.77 -23.79 -16.05
C GLN A 108 -2.29 -24.16 -15.92
N GLU A 109 -1.41 -23.48 -16.67
CA GLU A 109 0.02 -23.76 -16.64
C GLU A 109 0.70 -23.36 -15.32
N LEU A 110 0.14 -22.41 -14.58
CA LEU A 110 0.60 -22.09 -13.23
C LEU A 110 0.50 -23.26 -12.26
N ASN A 111 -0.45 -24.18 -12.47
CA ASN A 111 -0.69 -25.33 -11.58
C ASN A 111 0.51 -26.30 -11.51
N GLN A 112 1.46 -26.23 -12.44
CA GLN A 112 2.69 -27.02 -12.36
C GLN A 112 3.59 -26.62 -11.18
N PHE A 113 3.47 -25.38 -10.68
CA PHE A 113 4.28 -24.87 -9.56
C PHE A 113 3.66 -25.25 -8.21
N THR A 114 3.62 -26.55 -7.91
CA THR A 114 2.90 -27.12 -6.76
C THR A 114 3.38 -26.65 -5.38
N LYS A 115 4.61 -26.12 -5.27
CA LYS A 115 5.19 -25.56 -4.03
C LYS A 115 4.97 -24.05 -3.88
N LEU A 116 4.25 -23.42 -4.80
CA LEU A 116 4.04 -21.98 -4.79
C LEU A 116 3.27 -21.54 -3.54
N LYS A 117 3.85 -20.60 -2.81
CA LYS A 117 3.27 -19.97 -1.62
C LYS A 117 2.83 -18.54 -1.87
N GLN A 118 3.45 -17.87 -2.85
CA GLN A 118 3.19 -16.48 -3.20
C GLN A 118 3.05 -16.35 -4.72
N LEU A 119 1.96 -15.73 -5.16
CA LEU A 119 1.69 -15.46 -6.56
C LEU A 119 1.26 -13.99 -6.75
N SER A 120 1.87 -13.29 -7.71
CA SER A 120 1.43 -11.98 -8.14
C SER A 120 1.23 -11.96 -9.65
N LEU A 121 0.06 -11.53 -10.11
CA LEU A 121 -0.29 -11.39 -11.53
C LEU A 121 -0.73 -9.95 -11.86
N ASN A 122 -0.25 -8.98 -11.10
CA ASN A 122 -0.70 -7.59 -11.13
C ASN A 122 -0.63 -6.94 -12.52
N GLY A 123 -1.75 -6.37 -12.95
CA GLY A 123 -1.92 -5.66 -14.21
C GLY A 123 -2.26 -6.57 -15.39
N TRP A 124 -2.38 -7.88 -15.17
CA TRP A 124 -2.72 -8.84 -16.21
C TRP A 124 -4.22 -9.07 -16.18
N LYS A 125 -4.93 -8.73 -17.27
CA LYS A 125 -6.34 -9.10 -17.40
C LYS A 125 -6.40 -10.62 -17.49
N ILE A 126 -6.96 -11.33 -16.51
CA ILE A 126 -6.92 -12.80 -16.43
C ILE A 126 -8.22 -13.39 -15.92
N ASP A 127 -8.52 -14.63 -16.34
CA ASP A 127 -9.50 -15.49 -15.68
C ASP A 127 -8.78 -16.43 -14.72
N ILE A 128 -9.12 -16.35 -13.44
CA ILE A 128 -8.54 -17.16 -12.37
C ILE A 128 -9.27 -18.48 -12.11
N GLY A 129 -10.34 -18.80 -12.85
CA GLY A 129 -11.20 -19.97 -12.65
C GLY A 129 -10.47 -21.33 -12.60
N HIS A 130 -9.27 -21.42 -13.18
CA HIS A 130 -8.47 -22.65 -13.25
C HIS A 130 -7.30 -22.72 -12.28
N ILE A 131 -7.11 -21.72 -11.40
CA ILE A 131 -6.03 -21.74 -10.42
C ILE A 131 -6.33 -22.78 -9.33
N GLN A 132 -5.46 -23.79 -9.21
CA GLN A 132 -5.55 -24.90 -8.23
C GLN A 132 -4.34 -24.93 -7.29
N LEU A 133 -3.88 -23.76 -6.86
CA LEU A 133 -2.66 -23.61 -6.05
C LEU A 133 -2.98 -23.61 -4.54
N GLU A 134 -3.30 -24.78 -3.99
CA GLU A 134 -3.78 -24.94 -2.59
C GLU A 134 -2.78 -24.51 -1.50
N ASN A 135 -1.48 -24.45 -1.83
CA ASN A 135 -0.40 -24.05 -0.93
C ASN A 135 -0.19 -22.53 -0.84
N LEU A 136 -0.97 -21.74 -1.59
CA LEU A 136 -0.85 -20.29 -1.55
C LEU A 136 -1.19 -19.75 -0.15
N THR A 137 -0.27 -18.91 0.33
CA THR A 137 -0.41 -18.10 1.55
C THR A 137 -0.56 -16.62 1.23
N LYS A 138 -0.07 -16.19 0.05
CA LYS A 138 -0.19 -14.83 -0.44
C LYS A 138 -0.58 -14.81 -1.91
N ILE A 139 -1.55 -13.98 -2.27
CA ILE A 139 -1.90 -13.73 -3.66
C ILE A 139 -2.14 -12.23 -3.91
N SER A 140 -1.66 -11.74 -5.05
CA SER A 140 -1.86 -10.36 -5.50
C SER A 140 -2.36 -10.37 -6.94
N LEU A 141 -3.54 -9.82 -7.15
CA LEU A 141 -4.24 -9.76 -8.44
C LEU A 141 -4.69 -8.31 -8.73
N ILE A 142 -3.80 -7.35 -8.50
CA ILE A 142 -4.11 -5.92 -8.63
C ILE A 142 -4.41 -5.60 -10.10
N ASN A 143 -5.50 -4.88 -10.38
CA ASN A 143 -5.84 -4.43 -11.72
C ASN A 143 -5.87 -5.58 -12.76
N CYS A 144 -6.50 -6.70 -12.38
CA CYS A 144 -6.63 -7.90 -13.21
C CYS A 144 -7.95 -7.98 -13.97
N GLY A 145 -8.81 -6.94 -13.86
CA GLY A 145 -10.12 -6.91 -14.50
C GLY A 145 -11.08 -7.98 -13.99
N LEU A 146 -10.91 -8.41 -12.74
CA LEU A 146 -11.74 -9.45 -12.11
C LEU A 146 -13.16 -8.92 -11.85
N THR A 147 -14.15 -9.74 -12.18
CA THR A 147 -15.57 -9.48 -11.85
C THR A 147 -16.06 -10.32 -10.66
N GLN A 148 -15.33 -11.38 -10.30
CA GLN A 148 -15.62 -12.28 -9.19
C GLN A 148 -14.35 -12.99 -8.73
N VAL A 149 -14.36 -13.54 -7.51
CA VAL A 149 -13.20 -14.26 -6.94
C VAL A 149 -13.53 -15.68 -6.45
N ASP A 150 -14.54 -16.32 -7.04
CA ASP A 150 -14.98 -17.68 -6.68
C ASP A 150 -13.87 -18.73 -6.70
N ALA A 151 -12.91 -18.59 -7.62
CA ALA A 151 -11.77 -19.48 -7.74
C ALA A 151 -10.92 -19.53 -6.44
N LEU A 152 -10.91 -18.46 -5.64
CA LEU A 152 -10.15 -18.39 -4.40
C LEU A 152 -10.77 -19.20 -3.25
N ARG A 153 -12.00 -19.71 -3.41
CA ARG A 153 -12.71 -20.48 -2.37
C ARG A 153 -11.90 -21.68 -1.86
N SER A 154 -11.15 -22.34 -2.73
CA SER A 154 -10.35 -23.52 -2.38
C SER A 154 -9.04 -23.17 -1.67
N ASN A 155 -8.55 -21.93 -1.78
CA ASN A 155 -7.28 -21.47 -1.21
C ASN A 155 -7.41 -21.11 0.28
N SER A 156 -7.86 -22.05 1.09
CA SER A 156 -8.11 -21.88 2.54
C SER A 156 -6.86 -21.56 3.38
N ASN A 157 -5.67 -21.64 2.78
CA ASN A 157 -4.38 -21.31 3.41
C ASN A 157 -3.93 -19.87 3.20
N LEU A 158 -4.66 -19.07 2.41
CA LEU A 158 -4.32 -17.66 2.21
C LEU A 158 -4.39 -16.87 3.52
N GLU A 159 -3.31 -16.13 3.77
CA GLU A 159 -3.15 -15.19 4.88
C GLU A 159 -3.11 -13.73 4.39
N GLU A 160 -2.67 -13.52 3.14
CA GLU A 160 -2.59 -12.20 2.50
C GLU A 160 -3.22 -12.20 1.11
N VAL A 161 -4.16 -11.28 0.88
CA VAL A 161 -4.84 -11.12 -0.41
C VAL A 161 -4.83 -9.65 -0.80
N ASP A 162 -4.38 -9.35 -2.01
CA ASP A 162 -4.51 -8.04 -2.63
C ASP A 162 -5.30 -8.16 -3.94
N LEU A 163 -6.48 -7.53 -3.97
CA LEU A 163 -7.37 -7.49 -5.11
C LEU A 163 -7.62 -6.04 -5.58
N SER A 164 -6.76 -5.11 -5.19
CA SER A 164 -6.95 -3.68 -5.45
C SER A 164 -7.14 -3.40 -6.95
N VAL A 165 -7.89 -2.33 -7.26
CA VAL A 165 -8.13 -1.85 -8.63
C VAL A 165 -8.87 -2.88 -9.51
N ASN A 166 -9.67 -3.77 -8.91
CA ASN A 166 -10.66 -4.57 -9.65
C ASN A 166 -12.05 -3.99 -9.38
N HIS A 167 -12.64 -3.33 -10.38
CA HIS A 167 -13.86 -2.55 -10.17
C HIS A 167 -15.13 -3.40 -10.14
N GLY A 168 -15.94 -3.25 -9.08
CA GLY A 168 -17.29 -3.81 -8.98
C GLY A 168 -17.33 -5.34 -8.83
N MET A 169 -16.25 -5.97 -8.37
CA MET A 169 -16.18 -7.42 -8.27
C MET A 169 -17.05 -7.98 -7.14
N ASP A 170 -17.59 -9.19 -7.31
CA ASP A 170 -18.19 -9.95 -6.21
C ASP A 170 -17.08 -10.56 -5.33
N VAL A 171 -17.07 -10.16 -4.07
CA VAL A 171 -16.14 -10.62 -3.02
C VAL A 171 -16.76 -11.64 -2.07
N SER A 172 -17.96 -12.15 -2.37
CA SER A 172 -18.69 -13.11 -1.52
C SER A 172 -17.87 -14.36 -1.18
N ALA A 173 -17.08 -14.86 -2.14
CA ALA A 173 -16.21 -16.02 -1.95
C ALA A 173 -15.09 -15.83 -0.92
N LEU A 174 -14.74 -14.58 -0.55
CA LEU A 174 -13.74 -14.34 0.50
C LEU A 174 -14.17 -14.94 1.85
N GLN A 175 -15.46 -15.17 2.08
CA GLN A 175 -15.96 -15.77 3.33
C GLN A 175 -15.36 -17.14 3.67
N TYR A 176 -14.81 -17.85 2.67
CA TYR A 176 -14.18 -19.16 2.85
C TYR A 176 -12.70 -19.08 3.25
N ILE A 177 -12.07 -17.91 3.10
CA ILE A 177 -10.64 -17.70 3.36
C ILE A 177 -10.43 -17.29 4.83
N THR A 178 -10.83 -18.16 5.75
CA THR A 178 -10.91 -17.85 7.19
C THR A 178 -9.56 -17.69 7.91
N LYS A 179 -8.44 -17.96 7.24
CA LYS A 179 -7.08 -17.71 7.75
C LYS A 179 -6.53 -16.33 7.39
N LEU A 180 -7.29 -15.52 6.63
CA LEU A 180 -6.84 -14.23 6.15
C LEU A 180 -6.53 -13.27 7.30
N LYS A 181 -5.34 -12.65 7.23
CA LYS A 181 -4.84 -11.64 8.17
C LYS A 181 -4.74 -10.27 7.53
N ARG A 182 -4.38 -10.20 6.24
CA ARG A 182 -4.31 -8.94 5.48
C ARG A 182 -5.14 -9.00 4.21
N LEU A 183 -5.96 -7.96 4.01
CA LEU A 183 -6.80 -7.81 2.83
C LEU A 183 -6.71 -6.40 2.28
N GLN A 184 -6.29 -6.27 1.02
CA GLN A 184 -6.27 -5.02 0.28
C GLN A 184 -7.34 -5.05 -0.82
N LEU A 185 -8.25 -4.07 -0.78
CA LEU A 185 -9.38 -3.89 -1.69
C LEU A 185 -9.46 -2.43 -2.14
N GLU A 186 -8.31 -1.81 -2.39
CA GLU A 186 -8.25 -0.39 -2.73
C GLU A 186 -8.85 -0.11 -4.10
N ARG A 187 -9.61 0.99 -4.23
CA ARG A 187 -10.15 1.50 -5.49
C ARG A 187 -10.99 0.46 -6.25
N CYS A 188 -11.67 -0.44 -5.53
CA CYS A 188 -12.47 -1.51 -6.13
C CYS A 188 -13.93 -1.11 -6.43
N ASN A 189 -14.37 0.10 -6.05
CA ASN A 189 -15.77 0.54 -6.21
C ASN A 189 -16.79 -0.48 -5.66
N LEU A 190 -16.46 -1.09 -4.52
CA LEU A 190 -17.30 -2.08 -3.84
C LEU A 190 -18.43 -1.37 -3.11
N VAL A 191 -19.66 -1.85 -3.31
CA VAL A 191 -20.83 -1.40 -2.55
C VAL A 191 -21.16 -2.38 -1.41
N ASN A 192 -20.91 -3.67 -1.61
CA ASN A 192 -21.25 -4.75 -0.68
C ASN A 192 -20.01 -5.57 -0.33
N ILE A 193 -19.72 -5.65 0.97
CA ILE A 193 -18.61 -6.44 1.54
C ILE A 193 -19.09 -7.50 2.53
N ASN A 194 -20.31 -8.03 2.34
CA ASN A 194 -20.86 -9.07 3.22
C ASN A 194 -19.99 -10.34 3.29
N GLY A 195 -19.24 -10.65 2.22
CA GLY A 195 -18.29 -11.77 2.21
C GLY A 195 -17.18 -11.65 3.26
N LEU A 196 -16.94 -10.46 3.82
CA LEU A 196 -15.88 -10.24 4.80
C LEU A 196 -16.30 -10.65 6.22
N LYS A 197 -17.60 -10.78 6.54
CA LYS A 197 -18.08 -11.01 7.93
C LYS A 197 -17.44 -12.22 8.62
N SER A 198 -17.09 -13.25 7.86
CA SER A 198 -16.50 -14.50 8.37
C SER A 198 -14.99 -14.42 8.64
N LEU A 199 -14.32 -13.31 8.27
CA LEU A 199 -12.87 -13.13 8.37
C LEU A 199 -12.42 -12.73 9.78
N SER A 200 -12.82 -13.50 10.78
CA SER A 200 -12.56 -13.23 12.21
C SER A 200 -11.07 -13.17 12.61
N LYS A 201 -10.14 -13.54 11.72
CA LYS A 201 -8.69 -13.44 11.92
C LYS A 201 -8.05 -12.23 11.23
N LEU A 202 -8.84 -11.39 10.55
CA LEU A 202 -8.32 -10.25 9.82
C LEU A 202 -7.76 -9.20 10.80
N GLU A 203 -6.51 -8.81 10.55
CA GLU A 203 -5.74 -7.86 11.35
C GLU A 203 -5.55 -6.54 10.59
N GLU A 204 -5.44 -6.58 9.26
CA GLU A 204 -5.26 -5.40 8.42
C GLU A 204 -6.25 -5.40 7.26
N LEU A 205 -6.98 -4.31 7.11
CA LEU A 205 -7.95 -4.12 6.03
C LEU A 205 -7.80 -2.74 5.40
N ASN A 206 -7.71 -2.73 4.08
CA ASN A 206 -7.69 -1.50 3.30
C ASN A 206 -8.82 -1.46 2.27
N LEU A 207 -9.71 -0.50 2.46
CA LEU A 207 -10.86 -0.23 1.60
C LEU A 207 -10.78 1.19 0.99
N TYR A 208 -9.59 1.77 0.95
CA TYR A 208 -9.35 3.10 0.34
C TYR A 208 -10.10 3.25 -0.98
N HIS A 209 -10.85 4.34 -1.12
CA HIS A 209 -11.54 4.71 -2.36
C HIS A 209 -12.59 3.68 -2.83
N ASN A 210 -13.39 3.15 -1.90
CA ASN A 210 -14.64 2.45 -2.20
C ASN A 210 -15.83 3.34 -1.79
N CYS A 211 -16.20 4.28 -2.66
CA CYS A 211 -17.25 5.26 -2.38
C CYS A 211 -18.62 4.59 -2.15
N ASN A 212 -19.37 5.07 -1.16
CA ASN A 212 -20.72 4.57 -0.79
C ASN A 212 -20.75 3.10 -0.35
N ILE A 213 -19.63 2.61 0.19
CA ILE A 213 -19.53 1.25 0.71
C ILE A 213 -20.33 1.09 2.01
N ASP A 214 -21.10 -0.01 2.11
CA ASP A 214 -21.70 -0.41 3.38
C ASP A 214 -20.65 -1.08 4.28
N ILE A 215 -20.24 -0.38 5.34
CA ILE A 215 -19.26 -0.88 6.32
C ILE A 215 -19.86 -1.69 7.45
N THR A 216 -21.19 -1.91 7.49
CA THR A 216 -21.85 -2.75 8.51
C THR A 216 -21.18 -4.12 8.71
N PRO A 217 -20.70 -4.82 7.66
CA PRO A 217 -19.99 -6.08 7.81
C PRO A 217 -18.71 -6.02 8.67
N LEU A 218 -18.10 -4.84 8.83
CA LEU A 218 -16.85 -4.70 9.59
C LEU A 218 -17.04 -4.97 11.09
N GLN A 219 -18.25 -4.84 11.63
CA GLN A 219 -18.53 -5.05 13.06
C GLN A 219 -18.14 -6.44 13.59
N TYR A 220 -17.99 -7.43 12.69
CA TYR A 220 -17.60 -8.80 13.02
C TYR A 220 -16.08 -9.02 13.04
N LEU A 221 -15.30 -8.05 12.57
CA LEU A 221 -13.85 -8.16 12.38
C LEU A 221 -13.06 -7.68 13.61
N THR A 222 -13.41 -8.20 14.78
CA THR A 222 -12.94 -7.68 16.08
C THR A 222 -11.44 -7.82 16.34
N LYS A 223 -10.70 -8.52 15.45
CA LYS A 223 -9.24 -8.62 15.49
C LYS A 223 -8.50 -7.57 14.66
N LEU A 224 -9.22 -6.68 13.97
CA LEU A 224 -8.58 -5.62 13.21
C LEU A 224 -7.72 -4.73 14.11
N ILE A 225 -6.51 -4.47 13.62
CA ILE A 225 -5.48 -3.63 14.21
C ILE A 225 -5.32 -2.38 13.35
N ASN A 226 -5.27 -2.54 12.02
CA ASN A 226 -5.12 -1.44 11.07
C ASN A 226 -6.29 -1.41 10.09
N LEU A 227 -6.93 -0.25 9.97
CA LEU A 227 -8.08 -0.06 9.09
C LEU A 227 -7.96 1.24 8.29
N ASN A 228 -8.04 1.12 6.96
CA ASN A 228 -8.08 2.25 6.05
C ASN A 228 -9.42 2.33 5.31
N LEU A 229 -10.17 3.41 5.58
CA LEU A 229 -11.47 3.78 5.03
C LEU A 229 -11.43 5.18 4.39
N ARG A 230 -10.26 5.63 3.93
CA ARG A 230 -10.11 6.92 3.27
C ARG A 230 -10.93 6.98 1.97
N PHE A 231 -11.59 8.11 1.69
CA PHE A 231 -12.46 8.32 0.52
C PHE A 231 -13.55 7.24 0.34
N CYS A 232 -14.29 6.92 1.39
CA CYS A 232 -15.38 5.92 1.34
C CYS A 232 -16.79 6.55 1.31
N GLY A 233 -16.91 7.88 1.50
CA GLY A 233 -18.21 8.56 1.56
C GLY A 233 -18.99 8.26 2.84
N LEU A 234 -18.29 7.94 3.93
CA LEU A 234 -18.91 7.56 5.20
C LEU A 234 -19.55 8.76 5.89
N LYS A 235 -20.77 8.59 6.41
CA LYS A 235 -21.46 9.61 7.22
C LYS A 235 -21.42 9.31 8.72
N ASN A 236 -21.25 8.04 9.07
CA ASN A 236 -21.07 7.57 10.44
C ASN A 236 -20.10 6.38 10.45
N VAL A 237 -19.68 6.01 11.66
CA VAL A 237 -18.72 4.91 11.91
C VAL A 237 -19.24 3.96 12.98
N ASP A 238 -20.57 3.82 13.13
CA ASP A 238 -21.18 3.01 14.19
C ASP A 238 -20.74 1.54 14.13
N ALA A 239 -20.57 1.02 12.91
CA ALA A 239 -20.09 -0.34 12.66
C ALA A 239 -18.68 -0.61 13.23
N LEU A 240 -17.90 0.43 13.54
CA LEU A 240 -16.55 0.29 14.09
C LEU A 240 -16.55 0.10 15.63
N ARG A 241 -17.68 0.32 16.32
CA ARG A 241 -17.76 0.24 17.79
C ARG A 241 -17.18 -1.05 18.39
N PRO A 242 -17.38 -2.25 17.80
CA PRO A 242 -16.82 -3.49 18.35
C PRO A 242 -15.30 -3.66 18.12
N LEU A 243 -14.66 -2.81 17.32
CA LEU A 243 -13.27 -2.97 16.87
C LEU A 243 -12.27 -2.41 17.88
N ILE A 244 -12.32 -2.91 19.10
CA ILE A 244 -11.56 -2.40 20.26
C ILE A 244 -10.03 -2.59 20.15
N ASN A 245 -9.57 -3.42 19.21
CA ASN A 245 -8.15 -3.73 19.00
C ASN A 245 -7.47 -2.80 17.98
N ILE A 246 -8.22 -1.89 17.35
CA ILE A 246 -7.68 -0.94 16.38
C ILE A 246 -6.60 -0.07 17.04
N GLN A 247 -5.47 0.05 16.36
CA GLN A 247 -4.33 0.86 16.74
C GLN A 247 -4.13 2.03 15.78
N GLU A 248 -4.35 1.79 14.48
CA GLU A 248 -4.30 2.80 13.42
C GLU A 248 -5.61 2.80 12.62
N LEU A 249 -6.30 3.94 12.65
CA LEU A 249 -7.53 4.17 11.90
C LEU A 249 -7.34 5.36 10.94
N LEU A 250 -7.50 5.09 9.64
CA LEU A 250 -7.49 6.12 8.61
C LEU A 250 -8.90 6.26 8.04
N ILE A 251 -9.57 7.36 8.37
CA ILE A 251 -10.88 7.74 7.84
C ILE A 251 -10.90 9.12 7.14
N PRO A 252 -9.80 9.64 6.55
CA PRO A 252 -9.85 10.96 5.96
C PRO A 252 -10.72 11.02 4.70
N SER A 253 -11.17 12.24 4.37
CA SER A 253 -11.98 12.52 3.19
C SER A 253 -13.30 11.73 3.18
N ASN A 254 -14.07 11.90 4.26
CA ASN A 254 -15.41 11.34 4.45
C ASN A 254 -16.37 12.46 4.93
N GLU A 255 -17.62 12.12 5.23
CA GLU A 255 -18.65 13.06 5.71
C GLU A 255 -19.01 12.78 7.19
N ILE A 256 -18.04 12.31 7.99
CA ILE A 256 -18.29 11.88 9.38
C ILE A 256 -18.43 13.12 10.27
N ILE A 257 -19.50 13.13 11.08
CA ILE A 257 -19.80 14.20 12.04
C ILE A 257 -19.45 13.78 13.47
N PHE A 258 -19.74 12.53 13.82
CA PHE A 258 -19.59 12.01 15.18
C PHE A 258 -18.64 10.81 15.21
N ILE A 259 -17.75 10.82 16.20
CA ILE A 259 -16.75 9.76 16.42
C ILE A 259 -16.94 9.05 17.77
N GLN A 260 -18.06 9.27 18.48
CA GLN A 260 -18.42 8.54 19.70
C GLN A 260 -18.27 7.01 19.60
N PRO A 261 -18.55 6.35 18.45
CA PRO A 261 -18.32 4.92 18.31
C PRO A 261 -16.87 4.46 18.58
N LEU A 262 -15.89 5.36 18.59
CA LEU A 262 -14.48 5.05 18.85
C LEU A 262 -14.12 5.01 20.35
N GLU A 263 -15.05 5.30 21.27
CA GLU A 263 -14.78 5.48 22.71
C GLU A 263 -14.11 4.29 23.41
N GLU A 264 -14.37 3.07 22.95
CA GLU A 264 -13.80 1.85 23.54
C GLU A 264 -12.47 1.41 22.88
N MET A 265 -11.97 2.14 21.88
CA MET A 265 -10.73 1.81 21.16
C MET A 265 -9.47 2.19 21.97
N LYS A 266 -9.29 1.58 23.14
CA LYS A 266 -8.23 1.90 24.11
C LYS A 266 -6.81 1.66 23.57
N GLN A 267 -6.67 0.91 22.48
CA GLN A 267 -5.39 0.66 21.81
C GLN A 267 -5.08 1.68 20.69
N LEU A 268 -6.03 2.54 20.34
CA LEU A 268 -5.88 3.52 19.27
C LEU A 268 -4.77 4.51 19.65
N TYR A 269 -3.70 4.53 18.86
CA TYR A 269 -2.62 5.49 19.01
C TYR A 269 -2.56 6.51 17.87
N LYS A 270 -3.15 6.17 16.70
CA LYS A 270 -3.18 7.03 15.51
C LYS A 270 -4.57 7.06 14.89
N LEU A 271 -5.14 8.25 14.78
CA LEU A 271 -6.35 8.54 14.00
C LEU A 271 -6.06 9.63 12.99
N ASP A 272 -6.25 9.31 11.72
CA ASP A 272 -6.36 10.30 10.65
C ASP A 272 -7.83 10.46 10.27
N ALA A 273 -8.39 11.62 10.59
CA ALA A 273 -9.77 11.99 10.29
C ALA A 273 -9.83 13.33 9.55
N ASP A 274 -8.78 13.66 8.80
CA ASP A 274 -8.73 14.85 7.96
C ASP A 274 -9.90 14.91 6.96
N GLU A 275 -10.27 16.10 6.50
CA GLU A 275 -11.35 16.29 5.52
C GLU A 275 -12.68 15.59 5.91
N ASN A 276 -13.09 15.69 7.18
CA ASN A 276 -14.40 15.30 7.70
C ASN A 276 -15.18 16.51 8.26
N MET A 277 -16.38 16.26 8.78
CA MET A 277 -17.26 17.27 9.40
C MET A 277 -17.37 17.08 10.92
N ILE A 278 -16.30 16.56 11.55
CA ILE A 278 -16.27 16.26 12.97
C ILE A 278 -16.51 17.54 13.78
N GLN A 279 -17.41 17.49 14.75
CA GLN A 279 -17.77 18.64 15.59
C GLN A 279 -17.13 18.60 16.98
N ASP A 280 -16.73 17.41 17.44
CA ASP A 280 -16.20 17.20 18.79
C ASP A 280 -15.15 16.08 18.82
N ILE A 281 -14.20 16.21 19.74
CA ILE A 281 -13.10 15.29 19.97
C ILE A 281 -13.05 14.76 21.41
N LEU A 282 -14.07 15.00 22.24
CA LEU A 282 -14.12 14.50 23.62
C LEU A 282 -13.88 12.99 23.69
N THR A 283 -14.38 12.22 22.71
CA THR A 283 -14.15 10.78 22.59
C THR A 283 -12.66 10.43 22.59
N ILE A 284 -11.84 11.22 21.88
CA ILE A 284 -10.41 10.98 21.71
C ILE A 284 -9.63 11.34 22.98
N ASN A 285 -10.05 12.39 23.70
CA ASN A 285 -9.40 12.84 24.94
C ASN A 285 -9.42 11.77 26.05
N GLN A 286 -10.35 10.80 25.97
CA GLN A 286 -10.51 9.73 26.94
C GLN A 286 -9.64 8.49 26.61
N LEU A 287 -8.99 8.45 25.44
CA LEU A 287 -8.23 7.28 25.00
C LEU A 287 -6.80 7.29 25.58
N PRO A 288 -6.41 6.27 26.37
CA PRO A 288 -5.19 6.33 27.19
C PRO A 288 -3.88 6.25 26.40
N ASN A 289 -3.91 5.68 25.19
CA ASN A 289 -2.72 5.43 24.36
C ASN A 289 -2.61 6.37 23.16
N PHE A 290 -3.49 7.36 23.06
CA PHE A 290 -3.67 8.13 21.85
C PHE A 290 -2.56 9.18 21.66
N ARG A 291 -1.94 9.21 20.48
CA ARG A 291 -0.68 9.98 20.23
C ARG A 291 -0.73 10.87 19.02
N TYR A 292 -1.32 10.40 17.93
CA TYR A 292 -1.32 11.09 16.64
C TYR A 292 -2.75 11.35 16.19
N PHE A 293 -3.06 12.63 16.01
CA PHE A 293 -4.35 13.06 15.50
C PHE A 293 -4.17 14.02 14.34
N TYR A 294 -4.73 13.64 13.19
CA TYR A 294 -4.79 14.46 12.00
C TYR A 294 -6.24 14.83 11.74
N PHE A 295 -6.50 16.12 11.59
CA PHE A 295 -7.83 16.65 11.30
C PHE A 295 -7.73 17.91 10.44
N GLY A 296 -8.79 18.20 9.68
CA GLY A 296 -8.82 19.26 8.69
C GLY A 296 -9.30 20.61 9.21
N ASP A 297 -9.17 21.64 8.36
CA ASP A 297 -9.51 23.06 8.66
C ASP A 297 -10.95 23.26 9.19
N GLN A 298 -11.84 22.29 9.01
CA GLN A 298 -13.26 22.38 9.37
C GLN A 298 -13.54 22.10 10.85
N LEU A 299 -12.63 21.46 11.59
CA LEU A 299 -12.83 21.17 13.01
C LEU A 299 -12.64 22.45 13.85
N GLN A 300 -13.75 23.01 14.33
CA GLN A 300 -13.76 24.16 15.22
C GLN A 300 -13.82 23.71 16.68
N LEU A 301 -12.67 23.66 17.35
CA LEU A 301 -12.61 23.35 18.78
C LEU A 301 -12.80 24.61 19.62
N ASN A 302 -13.62 24.49 20.67
CA ASN A 302 -13.74 25.50 21.70
C ASN A 302 -12.58 25.41 22.71
N THR A 303 -12.46 26.44 23.55
CA THR A 303 -11.37 26.56 24.53
C THR A 303 -11.35 25.42 25.56
N GLU A 304 -12.49 24.86 25.94
CA GLU A 304 -12.56 23.76 26.92
C GLU A 304 -12.09 22.44 26.30
N GLN A 305 -12.52 22.11 25.07
CA GLN A 305 -12.05 20.93 24.32
C GLN A 305 -10.52 20.95 24.13
N LEU A 306 -9.93 22.14 23.91
CA LEU A 306 -8.49 22.33 23.79
C LEU A 306 -7.74 22.14 25.12
N LYS A 307 -8.33 22.52 26.25
CA LYS A 307 -7.74 22.28 27.58
C LYS A 307 -7.76 20.79 27.94
N GLU A 308 -8.79 20.07 27.51
CA GLU A 308 -8.91 18.64 27.77
C GLU A 308 -8.01 17.79 26.86
N ALA A 309 -7.67 18.30 25.68
CA ALA A 309 -6.76 17.69 24.71
C ALA A 309 -5.27 17.64 25.13
N THR A 310 -4.96 17.80 26.43
CA THR A 310 -3.59 17.92 26.97
C THR A 310 -2.73 16.66 26.83
N GLN A 311 -3.32 15.50 26.55
CA GLN A 311 -2.59 14.24 26.35
C GLN A 311 -2.05 14.06 24.91
N LEU A 312 -2.51 14.88 23.96
CA LEU A 312 -2.18 14.73 22.55
C LEU A 312 -0.75 15.21 22.23
N ARG A 313 0.15 14.26 21.93
CA ARG A 313 1.57 14.55 21.70
C ARG A 313 1.90 15.07 20.32
N ASN A 314 1.09 14.77 19.31
CA ASN A 314 1.28 15.21 17.93
C ASN A 314 -0.09 15.50 17.30
N ILE A 315 -0.57 16.73 17.49
CA ILE A 315 -1.73 17.24 16.78
C ILE A 315 -1.22 18.00 15.56
N ASN A 316 -1.63 17.59 14.37
CA ASN A 316 -1.42 18.41 13.18
C ASN A 316 -2.62 19.35 13.03
N PHE A 317 -2.47 20.59 13.50
CA PHE A 317 -3.50 21.61 13.30
C PHE A 317 -3.34 22.28 11.93
N PRO A 318 -4.44 22.47 11.20
CA PRO A 318 -4.47 23.34 10.04
C PRO A 318 -4.13 24.80 10.42
N ILE A 319 -3.48 25.55 9.51
CA ILE A 319 -3.03 26.94 9.74
C ILE A 319 -4.19 27.87 10.16
N THR A 320 -5.41 27.62 9.66
CA THR A 320 -6.58 28.45 10.00
C THR A 320 -7.04 28.27 11.44
N SER A 321 -7.09 27.02 11.92
CA SER A 321 -7.36 26.66 13.31
C SER A 321 -6.27 27.22 14.23
N LEU A 322 -5.01 27.21 13.80
CA LEU A 322 -3.90 27.81 14.54
C LEU A 322 -4.07 29.33 14.74
N ARG A 323 -4.57 30.08 13.75
CA ARG A 323 -4.85 31.52 13.89
C ARG A 323 -5.99 31.79 14.88
N GLN A 324 -7.00 30.93 14.92
CA GLN A 324 -8.09 31.04 15.89
C GLN A 324 -7.62 30.69 17.30
N ILE A 325 -6.86 29.60 17.43
CA ILE A 325 -6.21 29.19 18.69
C ILE A 325 -5.31 30.32 19.18
N GLN A 326 -4.42 30.87 18.34
CA GLN A 326 -3.52 31.98 18.72
C GLN A 326 -4.27 33.21 19.26
N LYS A 327 -5.47 33.53 18.75
CA LYS A 327 -6.32 34.58 19.31
C LYS A 327 -6.86 34.24 20.71
N GLN A 328 -7.11 32.96 21.00
CA GLN A 328 -7.58 32.47 22.29
C GLN A 328 -6.44 32.18 23.30
N THR A 329 -5.25 31.75 22.85
CA THR A 329 -4.10 31.35 23.69
C THR A 329 -3.34 32.52 24.33
N VAL A 330 -3.65 33.78 23.99
CA VAL A 330 -3.12 34.97 24.69
C VAL A 330 -3.41 34.91 26.22
N ARG A 331 -4.31 34.02 26.67
CA ARG A 331 -4.70 33.85 28.08
C ARG A 331 -4.02 32.70 28.86
N PHE A 332 -3.22 31.80 28.27
CA PHE A 332 -2.71 30.62 29.02
C PHE A 332 -1.25 30.26 28.69
N GLN A 333 -0.35 30.41 29.67
CA GLN A 333 1.11 30.27 29.52
C GLN A 333 1.62 28.82 29.45
N SER A 334 0.90 27.84 29.98
CA SER A 334 1.34 26.42 30.02
C SER A 334 1.06 25.64 28.73
N LEU A 335 0.00 25.97 28.00
CA LEU A 335 -0.31 25.41 26.66
C LEU A 335 0.68 25.88 25.58
N ARG A 336 1.39 26.98 25.85
CA ARG A 336 2.19 27.73 24.87
C ARG A 336 3.42 26.98 24.39
N SER A 337 4.05 26.11 25.17
CA SER A 337 5.32 25.46 24.77
C SER A 337 5.11 24.35 23.73
N ASN A 338 4.25 23.37 23.99
CA ASN A 338 4.03 22.24 23.08
C ASN A 338 3.32 22.66 21.80
N ILE A 339 2.27 23.48 21.92
CA ILE A 339 1.50 23.93 20.75
C ILE A 339 2.35 24.87 19.89
N HIS A 340 3.16 25.76 20.47
CA HIS A 340 4.00 26.66 19.67
C HIS A 340 5.13 25.93 18.93
N GLN A 341 5.75 24.92 19.55
CA GLN A 341 6.73 24.06 18.88
C GLN A 341 6.10 23.25 17.74
N GLN A 342 4.89 22.71 17.95
CA GLN A 342 4.14 22.01 16.90
C GLN A 342 3.68 22.94 15.78
N ILE A 343 3.26 24.16 16.11
CA ILE A 343 2.95 25.24 15.14
C ILE A 343 4.18 25.53 14.29
N GLU A 344 5.35 25.75 14.90
CA GLU A 344 6.59 26.02 14.16
C GLU A 344 6.98 24.86 13.26
N ILE A 345 6.93 23.61 13.75
CA ILE A 345 7.24 22.42 12.94
C ILE A 345 6.24 22.24 11.79
N THR A 346 4.96 22.50 12.02
CA THR A 346 3.90 22.37 11.00
C THR A 346 4.01 23.47 9.94
N ILE A 347 4.25 24.71 10.37
CA ILE A 347 4.56 25.83 9.47
C ILE A 347 5.83 25.53 8.67
N GLN A 348 6.88 25.01 9.30
CA GLN A 348 8.14 24.68 8.62
C GLN A 348 7.93 23.59 7.56
N LYS A 349 7.24 22.49 7.88
CA LYS A 349 6.93 21.40 6.94
C LYS A 349 6.02 21.85 5.79
N GLN A 350 5.07 22.75 6.05
CA GLN A 350 4.21 23.29 5.00
C GLN A 350 4.94 24.36 4.15
N CYS A 351 5.83 25.16 4.74
CA CYS A 351 6.71 26.07 4.00
C CYS A 351 7.67 25.31 3.08
N ASP A 352 8.21 24.17 3.52
CA ASP A 352 9.07 23.30 2.69
C ASP A 352 8.29 22.68 1.52
N ASN A 353 7.01 22.34 1.72
CA ASN A 353 6.11 21.87 0.65
C ASN A 353 5.58 23.00 -0.26
N GLN A 354 5.61 24.27 0.17
CA GLN A 354 5.10 25.43 -0.57
C GLN A 354 6.20 26.28 -1.24
N GLN A 355 7.45 25.84 -1.30
CA GLN A 355 8.50 26.56 -2.03
C GLN A 355 8.21 26.76 -3.54
N GLN A 356 7.22 26.07 -4.12
CA GLN A 356 6.73 26.37 -5.49
C GLN A 356 5.72 27.53 -5.57
N PHE A 357 5.12 27.98 -4.46
CA PHE A 357 4.08 29.02 -4.47
C PHE A 357 4.61 30.41 -4.09
N ILE A 358 5.72 30.48 -3.33
CA ILE A 358 6.34 31.74 -2.89
C ILE A 358 6.84 32.59 -4.07
N PHE A 359 7.26 31.97 -5.18
CA PHE A 359 7.74 32.70 -6.37
C PHE A 359 6.62 33.49 -7.09
N GLN A 360 5.37 33.01 -7.06
CA GLN A 360 4.24 33.70 -7.68
C GLN A 360 3.66 34.81 -6.78
N VAL A 361 3.73 34.67 -5.45
CA VAL A 361 3.26 35.70 -4.51
C VAL A 361 4.27 36.87 -4.40
N CYS A 362 5.59 36.61 -4.47
CA CYS A 362 6.59 37.67 -4.52
C CYS A 362 6.50 38.52 -5.81
N SER A 363 6.08 37.92 -6.94
CA SER A 363 5.80 38.66 -8.18
C SER A 363 4.59 39.60 -8.06
N LEU A 364 3.54 39.20 -7.32
CA LEU A 364 2.35 40.01 -7.08
C LEU A 364 2.61 41.18 -6.12
N LEU A 365 3.48 40.98 -5.11
CA LEU A 365 3.85 42.03 -4.14
C LEU A 365 4.74 43.12 -4.74
N GLN A 366 5.55 42.81 -5.77
CA GLN A 366 6.31 43.83 -6.50
C GLN A 366 5.42 44.75 -7.36
N THR A 367 4.26 44.28 -7.83
CA THR A 367 3.33 45.10 -8.63
C THR A 367 2.48 46.05 -7.79
N LEU A 368 2.30 45.76 -6.49
CA LEU A 368 1.51 46.57 -5.56
C LEU A 368 2.31 47.74 -4.93
N ASN A 369 3.65 47.71 -4.96
CA ASN A 369 4.50 48.70 -4.31
C ASN A 369 4.82 49.97 -5.14
N ILE A 370 4.17 50.20 -6.28
CA ILE A 370 4.43 51.38 -7.15
C ILE A 370 3.42 52.53 -6.94
N ARG A 371 2.39 52.38 -6.10
CA ARG A 371 1.31 53.39 -5.97
C ARG A 371 1.32 54.30 -4.73
N GLU A 372 2.32 54.23 -3.85
CA GLU A 372 2.36 55.07 -2.64
C GLU A 372 3.54 56.07 -2.55
N SER A 373 4.08 56.51 -3.68
CA SER A 373 5.07 57.61 -3.68
C SER A 373 4.75 58.69 -4.72
N GLN A 374 3.62 59.38 -4.56
CA GLN A 374 3.40 60.74 -5.07
C GLN A 374 2.49 61.52 -4.10
N GLN A 375 3.11 62.09 -3.07
CA GLN A 375 2.78 63.43 -2.57
C GLN A 375 4.09 64.22 -2.48
#